data_AF-A0A359CXK1-F1
#
_entry.id   AF-A0A359CXK1-F1
#
_cell.length_a   1.000
_cell.length_b   1.000
_cell.length_c   1.000
_cell.angle_alpha   90.00
_cell.angle_beta   90.00
_cell.angle_gamma   90.00
#
_symmetry.space_group_name_H-M   'P 1'
#
loop_
_entity.id
_entity.type
_entity.pdbx_description
1 polymer ?
#
loop_
_entity_poly.entity_id
_entity_poly.type
_entity_poly.pdbx_seq_one_letter_code
_entity_poly.pdbx_strand_id
1 'polypeptide(L)'
;MLQDDDQKKEEFKIVQHSGDSCNRNEKNKVWQDGYHPEIIYSNHFFYQKLNYIHQNPVVEGLVENQEDYIYNSARNYAELDSVLDIIYESPKLICF
;
A
#
# COMPACT_ATOMS: atom_id res chain seq x y z
N MET A 1 -3.09 30.60 -5.90
CA MET A 1 -1.63 30.48 -6.15
C MET A 1 -0.77 30.69 -4.91
N LEU A 2 -1.24 31.35 -3.83
CA LEU A 2 -0.47 31.54 -2.58
C LEU A 2 -0.79 30.54 -1.45
N GLN A 3 -1.83 29.71 -1.59
CA GLN A 3 -2.21 28.72 -0.55
C GLN A 3 -1.35 27.45 -0.59
N ASP A 4 -0.88 27.04 -1.77
CA ASP A 4 -0.13 25.79 -1.94
C ASP A 4 1.25 25.83 -1.27
N ASP A 5 1.90 26.99 -1.22
CA ASP A 5 3.25 27.14 -0.66
C ASP A 5 3.25 27.09 0.87
N ASP A 6 2.16 27.50 1.52
CA ASP A 6 2.04 27.45 2.98
C ASP A 6 1.62 26.05 3.46
N GLN A 7 0.77 25.35 2.71
CA GLN A 7 0.45 23.94 3.01
C GLN A 7 1.68 23.04 2.89
N LYS A 8 2.47 23.19 1.83
CA LYS A 8 3.72 22.43 1.64
C LYS A 8 4.72 22.65 2.77
N LYS A 9 4.81 23.88 3.31
CA LYS A 9 5.68 24.16 4.47
C LYS A 9 5.19 23.44 5.72
N GLU A 10 3.88 23.32 5.91
CA GLU A 10 3.30 22.65 7.06
C GLU A 10 3.46 21.13 6.96
N GLU A 11 3.22 20.54 5.79
CA GLU A 11 3.51 19.12 5.50
C GLU A 11 4.99 18.79 5.72
N PHE A 12 5.88 19.67 5.25
CA PHE A 12 7.32 19.50 5.43
C PHE A 12 7.74 19.51 6.90
N LYS A 13 7.10 20.35 7.74
CA LYS A 13 7.34 20.32 9.19
C LYS A 13 6.91 19.00 9.82
N ILE A 14 5.80 18.40 9.37
CA ILE A 14 5.33 17.10 9.89
C ILE A 14 6.39 16.03 9.63
N VAL A 15 6.92 15.97 8.40
CA VAL A 15 7.98 15.02 8.02
C VAL A 15 9.25 15.22 8.84
N GLN A 16 9.65 16.46 9.10
CA GLN A 16 10.79 16.76 9.99
C GLN A 16 10.56 16.23 11.40
N HIS A 17 9.39 16.53 11.97
CA HIS A 17 9.05 16.17 13.34
C HIS A 17 8.99 14.64 13.55
N SER A 18 8.46 13.90 12.59
CA SER A 18 8.43 12.42 12.65
C SER A 18 9.84 11.82 12.61
N GLY A 19 10.76 12.39 11.84
CA GLY A 19 12.16 11.95 11.74
C GLY A 19 12.98 12.14 13.02
N ASP A 20 12.68 13.18 13.82
CA ASP A 20 13.43 13.55 15.02
C ASP A 20 13.29 12.53 16.18
N SER A 21 12.24 11.72 16.18
CA SER A 21 11.98 10.68 17.19
C SER A 21 12.76 9.38 16.97
N CYS A 22 13.45 9.25 15.84
CA CYS A 22 14.16 8.06 15.44
C CYS A 22 15.65 8.15 15.84
N ASN A 23 16.20 7.14 16.51
CA ASN A 23 17.61 7.13 16.96
C ASN A 23 18.66 7.30 15.83
N ARG A 24 18.28 7.12 14.56
CA ARG A 24 19.15 7.39 13.39
C ARG A 24 19.13 8.84 12.90
N ASN A 25 18.30 9.71 13.47
CA ASN A 25 18.26 11.18 13.29
C ASN A 25 18.67 11.66 11.88
N GLU A 26 18.02 11.11 10.85
CA GLU A 26 18.14 11.61 9.49
C GLU A 26 17.12 12.72 9.26
N LYS A 27 17.60 13.93 8.94
CA LYS A 27 16.73 15.06 8.56
C LYS A 27 15.94 14.68 7.30
N ASN A 28 14.62 14.87 7.32
CA ASN A 28 13.68 14.53 6.22
C ASN A 28 13.42 13.02 6.01
N LYS A 29 13.25 12.26 7.09
CA LYS A 29 12.93 10.84 6.97
C LYS A 29 11.46 10.60 6.59
N VAL A 30 11.22 10.06 5.40
CA VAL A 30 9.88 9.70 4.92
C VAL A 30 9.49 8.27 5.30
N TRP A 31 10.45 7.35 5.23
CA TRP A 31 10.22 5.92 5.50
C TRP A 31 10.39 5.60 6.99
N GLN A 32 9.50 4.79 7.56
CA GLN A 32 9.65 4.27 8.92
C GLN A 32 10.77 3.23 8.99
N ASP A 33 11.35 3.05 10.18
CA ASP A 33 12.34 1.98 10.39
C ASP A 33 11.68 0.63 10.56
N GLY A 34 12.30 -0.38 9.97
CA GLY A 34 11.85 -1.76 10.02
C GLY A 34 11.00 -2.13 8.82
N TYR A 35 10.92 -3.43 8.60
CA TYR A 35 10.07 -4.06 7.59
C TYR A 35 9.62 -5.40 8.14
N HIS A 36 8.44 -5.85 7.74
CA HIS A 36 7.88 -7.14 8.17
C HIS A 36 7.73 -8.06 6.95
N PRO A 37 8.83 -8.69 6.49
CA PRO A 37 8.75 -9.59 5.35
C PRO A 37 8.12 -10.91 5.79
N GLU A 38 7.08 -11.34 5.09
CA GLU A 38 6.49 -12.66 5.29
C GLU A 38 6.66 -13.48 4.00
N ILE A 39 7.27 -14.66 4.13
CA ILE A 39 7.47 -15.56 2.98
C ILE A 39 6.13 -16.21 2.65
N ILE A 40 5.71 -16.10 1.39
CA ILE A 40 4.56 -16.84 0.88
C ILE A 40 4.95 -18.31 0.70
N TYR A 41 4.34 -19.19 1.50
CA TYR A 41 4.65 -20.63 1.51
C TYR A 41 3.55 -21.51 0.90
N SER A 42 2.36 -20.95 0.64
CA SER A 42 1.23 -21.69 0.05
C SER A 42 0.27 -20.76 -0.66
N ASN A 43 -0.51 -21.30 -1.60
CA ASN A 43 -1.55 -20.54 -2.30
C ASN A 43 -2.63 -20.03 -1.33
N HIS A 44 -3.00 -20.83 -0.32
CA HIS A 44 -3.94 -20.39 0.70
C HIS A 44 -3.43 -19.15 1.42
N PHE A 45 -2.17 -19.17 1.86
CA PHE A 45 -1.54 -18.04 2.53
C PHE A 45 -1.39 -16.83 1.60
N PHE A 46 -1.07 -17.05 0.32
CA PHE A 46 -1.07 -16.00 -0.70
C PHE A 46 -2.42 -15.30 -0.78
N TYR A 47 -3.50 -16.05 -1.00
CA TYR A 47 -4.85 -15.47 -1.13
C TYR A 47 -5.31 -14.78 0.16
N GLN A 48 -4.92 -15.30 1.32
CA GLN A 48 -5.19 -14.63 2.59
C GLN A 48 -4.54 -13.23 2.64
N LYS A 49 -3.26 -13.12 2.26
CA LYS A 49 -2.54 -11.83 2.24
C LYS A 49 -3.02 -10.91 1.12
N LEU A 50 -3.34 -11.47 -0.05
CA LEU A 50 -3.94 -10.72 -1.16
C LEU A 50 -5.26 -10.07 -0.73
N ASN A 51 -6.15 -10.85 -0.11
CA ASN A 51 -7.42 -10.33 0.41
C ASN A 51 -7.21 -9.26 1.48
N TYR A 52 -6.23 -9.45 2.39
CA TYR A 52 -5.87 -8.42 3.37
C TYR A 52 -5.47 -7.11 2.68
N ILE A 53 -4.55 -7.16 1.70
CA ILE A 53 -4.09 -5.98 0.96
C ILE A 53 -5.27 -5.29 0.25
N HIS A 54 -6.13 -6.07 -0.41
CA HIS A 54 -7.28 -5.52 -1.15
C HIS A 54 -8.31 -4.87 -0.22
N GLN A 55 -8.50 -5.40 0.98
CA GLN A 55 -9.46 -4.89 1.97
C GLN A 55 -8.94 -3.70 2.78
N ASN A 56 -7.62 -3.46 2.85
CA ASN A 56 -7.04 -2.36 3.63
C ASN A 56 -7.72 -0.99 3.35
N PRO A 57 -7.95 -0.56 2.10
CA PRO A 57 -8.63 0.71 1.83
C PRO A 57 -10.06 0.78 2.37
N VAL A 58 -10.76 -0.35 2.44
CA VAL A 58 -12.14 -0.44 2.97
C VAL A 58 -12.12 -0.38 4.50
N VAL A 59 -11.21 -1.14 5.13
CA VAL A 59 -11.06 -1.17 6.59
C VAL A 59 -10.64 0.19 7.14
N GLU A 60 -9.78 0.91 6.42
CA GLU A 60 -9.36 2.29 6.76
C GLU A 60 -10.43 3.34 6.42
N GLY A 61 -11.55 2.94 5.80
CA GLY A 61 -12.66 3.83 5.46
C GLY A 61 -12.36 4.82 4.32
N LEU A 62 -11.37 4.53 3.49
CA LEU A 62 -11.02 5.36 2.33
C LEU A 62 -12.01 5.19 1.17
N VAL A 63 -12.53 3.97 1.01
CA VAL A 63 -13.46 3.57 -0.06
C VAL A 63 -14.50 2.58 0.46
N GLU A 64 -15.64 2.49 -0.22
CA GLU A 64 -16.69 1.52 0.13
C GLU A 64 -16.36 0.11 -0.36
N ASN A 65 -15.79 -0.02 -1.57
CA ASN A 65 -15.36 -1.29 -2.13
C ASN A 65 -13.86 -1.29 -2.45
N GLN A 66 -13.24 -2.47 -2.40
CA GLN A 66 -11.80 -2.65 -2.62
C GLN A 66 -11.34 -2.20 -4.01
N GLU A 67 -12.18 -2.39 -5.02
CA GLU A 67 -11.95 -1.99 -6.41
C GLU A 67 -12.11 -0.48 -6.64
N ASP A 68 -12.73 0.27 -5.74
CA ASP A 68 -12.89 1.72 -5.92
C ASP A 68 -11.56 2.46 -5.70
N TYR A 69 -10.59 1.83 -5.02
CA TYR A 69 -9.27 2.42 -4.84
C TYR A 69 -8.41 2.26 -6.11
N ILE A 70 -8.15 3.40 -6.78
CA ILE A 70 -7.49 3.48 -8.09
C ILE A 70 -6.14 2.75 -8.15
N TYR A 71 -5.37 2.80 -7.06
CA TYR A 71 -4.04 2.19 -6.95
C TYR A 71 -4.07 0.77 -6.36
N ASN A 72 -5.24 0.15 -6.29
CA ASN A 72 -5.40 -1.23 -5.83
C ASN A 72 -5.41 -2.20 -7.01
N SER A 73 -4.69 -3.31 -6.89
CA SER A 73 -4.76 -4.38 -7.89
C SER A 73 -6.09 -5.12 -7.88
N ALA A 74 -6.93 -4.95 -6.85
CA ALA A 74 -8.30 -5.49 -6.80
C ALA A 74 -9.10 -5.15 -8.08
N ARG A 75 -8.84 -3.98 -8.69
CA ARG A 75 -9.42 -3.57 -9.97
C ARG A 75 -9.08 -4.51 -11.12
N ASN A 76 -7.81 -4.92 -11.21
CA ASN A 76 -7.38 -5.89 -12.21
C ASN A 76 -8.12 -7.22 -12.04
N TYR A 77 -8.21 -7.73 -10.81
CA TYR A 77 -8.92 -8.99 -10.51
C TYR A 77 -10.45 -8.90 -10.75
N ALA A 78 -11.02 -7.71 -10.72
CA ALA A 78 -12.41 -7.43 -11.06
C ALA A 78 -12.64 -7.12 -12.56
N GLU A 79 -11.60 -7.25 -13.40
CA GLU A 79 -11.64 -6.92 -14.83
C GLU A 79 -12.01 -5.45 -15.11
N LEU A 80 -11.68 -4.55 -14.18
CA LEU A 80 -11.88 -3.11 -14.31
C LEU A 80 -10.62 -2.41 -14.82
N ASP A 81 -10.80 -1.19 -15.31
CA ASP A 81 -9.69 -0.34 -15.75
C ASP A 81 -8.73 -0.03 -14.58
N SER A 82 -7.44 -0.21 -14.83
CA SER A 82 -6.39 -0.19 -13.81
C SER A 82 -5.19 0.63 -14.30
N VAL A 83 -4.51 1.31 -13.38
CA VAL A 83 -3.34 2.14 -13.72
C VAL A 83 -2.16 1.31 -14.21
N LEU A 84 -2.02 0.08 -13.72
CA LEU A 84 -0.91 -0.81 -14.02
C LEU A 84 -1.42 -2.22 -14.33
N ASP A 85 -0.80 -2.86 -15.31
CA ASP A 85 -1.01 -4.27 -15.61
C ASP A 85 -0.34 -5.15 -14.54
N ILE A 86 -0.96 -6.30 -14.25
CA ILE A 86 -0.44 -7.27 -13.29
C ILE A 86 -0.25 -8.64 -13.94
N ILE A 87 0.64 -9.43 -13.35
CA ILE A 87 0.77 -10.86 -13.64
C ILE A 87 -0.06 -11.60 -12.61
N TYR A 88 -1.00 -12.42 -13.06
CA TYR A 88 -1.77 -13.27 -12.17
C TYR A 88 -0.95 -14.47 -11.73
N GLU A 89 -0.95 -14.74 -10.43
CA GLU A 89 -0.46 -16.01 -9.91
C GLU A 89 -1.32 -17.14 -10.50
N SER A 90 -0.67 -18.06 -11.20
CA SER A 90 -1.36 -19.21 -11.78
C SER A 90 -1.82 -20.13 -10.64
N PRO A 91 -3.10 -20.57 -10.57
CA PRO A 91 -3.43 -21.69 -9.71
C PRO A 91 -2.57 -22.87 -10.14
N LYS A 92 -1.82 -23.45 -9.20
CA LYS A 92 -0.89 -24.56 -9.47
C LYS A 92 -1.63 -25.64 -10.26
N LEU A 93 -1.10 -25.98 -11.44
CA LEU A 93 -1.39 -27.24 -12.12
C LEU A 93 -1.18 -28.33 -11.07
N ILE A 94 -2.28 -28.98 -10.68
CA ILE A 94 -2.25 -30.15 -9.81
C ILE A 94 -1.47 -31.21 -10.61
N CYS A 95 -0.17 -31.36 -10.35
CA CYS A 95 0.48 -32.62 -10.64
C CYS A 95 0.01 -33.59 -9.55
N PHE A 96 -0.83 -34.53 -9.99
CA PHE A 96 -1.24 -35.73 -9.27
C PHE A 96 -0.02 -36.59 -8.88
#